data_AF-A0A261BL43-F1
#
_entry.id   AF-A0A261BL43-F1
#
_cell.length_a   1.000
_cell.length_b   1.000
_cell.length_c   1.000
_cell.angle_alpha   90.00
_cell.angle_beta   90.00
_cell.angle_gamma   90.00
#
_symmetry.space_group_name_H-M   'P 1'
#
loop_
_entity.id
_entity.type
_entity.pdbx_description
1 polymer ?
#
loop_
_entity_poly.entity_id
_entity_poly.type
_entity_poly.pdbx_seq_one_letter_code
_entity_poly.pdbx_strand_id
1 'polypeptide(L)'
;MNIITAIFITIISTTVSSGTRDLNGKLLCSTVHPKSRNPKKKFPDTTWSVSVDRMRMIARITNGIYLQRGLIDGTIPVDELIEELLGIQSVDQMLKVDTRKVRKVFERLNDTNSSSLGRDLHLMIMITLLTQKPTVPPTPRHSLGFPNGYRDLLTLQEDVKDPWIQEIVRTRSLSYSMAKLEELGMALRNISGMLEVTREEKEMLSALAGNPLFWLSNTTQLGLRITRNFRNAQNALRALRNTICSMKHSRSLESDALTHLLDPFRHSEVLGLATQGVVSMKQALDRKSRFQGVIPYLEIVRAQILNSSLPPKDLSNLEALADLQTPLEAMYRSLETWRDSLTDSNSSTLNNYTTLFENAKNVTGIPLNFTEISDSLDQLIQETSNETIREQLKDLEAVVKEMNSIGLNFSKYSKMGLCYLWRADKEIKMDEEKLKKKNKKSINGASRSSSEVSPLTAGVSSGSKTTTSSSKTG
;
A
#
# COMPACT_ATOMS: atom_id res chain seq x y z
N MET A 1 2.80 -26.57 -18.60
CA MET A 1 1.99 -25.44 -18.08
C MET A 1 2.50 -25.15 -16.68
N ASN A 2 3.43 -24.19 -16.55
CA ASN A 2 4.12 -23.91 -15.29
C ASN A 2 3.23 -23.06 -14.39
N ILE A 3 3.28 -23.35 -13.09
CA ILE A 3 2.22 -23.07 -12.12
C ILE A 3 2.00 -21.58 -11.90
N ILE A 4 3.05 -20.74 -11.97
CA ILE A 4 2.97 -19.27 -11.91
C ILE A 4 2.09 -18.70 -13.04
N THR A 5 2.00 -19.40 -14.17
CA THR A 5 1.21 -19.03 -15.35
C THR A 5 -0.31 -19.18 -15.15
N ALA A 6 -0.77 -20.01 -14.19
CA ALA A 6 -2.22 -20.18 -13.93
C ALA A 6 -2.78 -19.19 -12.89
N ILE A 7 -1.93 -18.65 -12.01
CA ILE A 7 -2.37 -17.79 -10.92
C ILE A 7 -2.65 -16.37 -11.41
N PHE A 8 -1.84 -15.86 -12.35
CA PHE A 8 -2.07 -14.52 -12.88
C PHE A 8 -3.05 -14.44 -14.05
N ILE A 9 -3.25 -15.51 -14.82
CA ILE A 9 -4.31 -15.54 -15.85
C ILE A 9 -5.72 -15.51 -15.21
N THR A 10 -5.87 -16.02 -13.99
CA THR A 10 -7.16 -16.11 -13.29
C THR A 10 -7.49 -14.89 -12.42
N ILE A 11 -6.51 -14.07 -12.02
CA ILE A 11 -6.76 -12.83 -11.25
C ILE A 11 -7.47 -11.77 -12.11
N ILE A 12 -7.44 -11.91 -13.45
CA ILE A 12 -8.01 -10.91 -14.37
C ILE A 12 -9.03 -11.50 -15.39
N SER A 13 -8.98 -12.79 -15.76
CA SER A 13 -9.87 -13.32 -16.81
C SER A 13 -10.80 -14.43 -16.31
N THR A 14 -12.09 -14.12 -16.06
CA THR A 14 -13.30 -14.89 -16.47
C THR A 14 -14.53 -14.58 -15.62
N THR A 15 -15.31 -13.57 -16.02
CA THR A 15 -16.77 -13.68 -15.94
C THR A 15 -17.27 -14.52 -17.13
N VAL A 16 -17.92 -15.64 -16.78
CA VAL A 16 -18.90 -16.46 -17.54
C VAL A 16 -18.42 -17.19 -18.82
N SER A 17 -18.41 -18.53 -18.81
CA SER A 17 -19.54 -19.33 -19.34
C SER A 17 -19.30 -20.85 -19.36
N SER A 18 -20.38 -21.56 -19.04
CA SER A 18 -20.76 -22.93 -19.41
C SER A 18 -20.13 -24.11 -18.65
N GLY A 19 -21.04 -24.88 -18.05
CA GLY A 19 -20.75 -26.01 -17.18
C GLY A 19 -20.16 -27.22 -17.90
N THR A 20 -19.41 -27.99 -17.13
CA THR A 20 -18.89 -29.29 -17.55
C THR A 20 -19.84 -30.38 -17.09
N ARG A 21 -20.59 -30.95 -18.05
CA ARG A 21 -21.16 -32.29 -17.95
C ARG A 21 -20.05 -33.31 -18.23
N ASP A 22 -20.10 -34.48 -17.61
CA ASP A 22 -19.20 -35.57 -17.94
C ASP A 22 -19.55 -36.22 -19.30
N LEU A 23 -18.68 -37.12 -19.77
CA LEU A 23 -18.72 -37.73 -21.10
C LEU A 23 -19.98 -38.61 -21.37
N ASN A 24 -20.92 -38.71 -20.42
CA ASN A 24 -22.21 -39.39 -20.60
C ASN A 24 -23.42 -38.58 -20.11
N GLY A 25 -23.27 -37.31 -19.73
CA GLY A 25 -24.39 -36.39 -19.55
C GLY A 25 -25.36 -36.72 -18.40
N LYS A 26 -24.90 -37.29 -17.28
CA LYS A 26 -25.74 -37.48 -16.07
C LYS A 26 -25.24 -36.67 -14.86
N LEU A 27 -26.19 -36.01 -14.19
CA LEU A 27 -25.97 -35.26 -12.94
C LEU A 27 -25.81 -36.23 -11.77
N LEU A 28 -24.63 -36.28 -11.14
CA LEU A 28 -24.45 -37.07 -9.92
C LEU A 28 -24.95 -36.27 -8.70
N CYS A 29 -26.12 -36.69 -8.22
CA CYS A 29 -26.66 -36.30 -6.93
C CYS A 29 -25.90 -37.07 -5.84
N SER A 30 -25.47 -36.40 -4.77
CA SER A 30 -25.19 -37.08 -3.50
C SER A 30 -25.87 -36.31 -2.39
N THR A 31 -27.02 -36.86 -2.04
CA THR A 31 -27.91 -36.53 -0.95
C THR A 31 -27.24 -36.83 0.38
N VAL A 32 -27.09 -35.82 1.23
CA VAL A 32 -27.18 -36.01 2.69
C VAL A 32 -28.14 -34.94 3.20
N HIS A 33 -29.32 -35.39 3.65
CA HIS A 33 -30.40 -34.57 4.17
C HIS A 33 -30.43 -34.61 5.72
N PRO A 34 -31.22 -33.75 6.39
CA PRO A 34 -30.73 -32.87 7.47
C PRO A 34 -31.45 -33.10 8.81
N LYS A 35 -30.87 -32.57 9.90
CA LYS A 35 -31.62 -32.15 11.10
C LYS A 35 -31.00 -30.83 11.60
N SER A 36 -31.59 -29.69 11.24
CA SER A 36 -32.63 -28.97 12.01
C SER A 36 -32.11 -28.31 13.29
N ARG A 37 -31.79 -27.01 13.20
CA ARG A 37 -32.56 -25.90 13.82
C ARG A 37 -31.77 -24.61 13.69
N ASN A 38 -32.35 -23.64 12.97
CA ASN A 38 -32.03 -22.24 13.15
C ASN A 38 -32.58 -21.77 14.50
N PRO A 39 -31.74 -21.19 15.36
CA PRO A 39 -32.08 -19.94 16.01
C PRO A 39 -31.17 -18.87 15.42
N LYS A 40 -31.78 -17.74 15.06
CA LYS A 40 -31.13 -16.50 14.60
C LYS A 40 -29.74 -16.32 15.23
N LYS A 41 -28.67 -16.68 14.51
CA LYS A 41 -27.30 -16.48 15.00
C LYS A 41 -26.98 -15.01 14.85
N LYS A 42 -26.88 -14.30 15.97
CA LYS A 42 -25.98 -13.14 16.06
C LYS A 42 -24.60 -13.62 15.61
N PHE A 43 -24.11 -13.03 14.53
CA PHE A 43 -22.82 -13.37 13.92
C PHE A 43 -21.67 -12.88 14.82
N PRO A 44 -20.61 -13.68 15.05
CA PRO A 44 -19.42 -13.23 15.77
C PRO A 44 -18.54 -12.32 14.90
N ASP A 45 -17.89 -11.31 15.52
CA ASP A 45 -17.02 -10.28 14.92
C ASP A 45 -15.83 -10.80 14.07
N THR A 46 -15.66 -12.12 13.95
CA THR A 46 -14.50 -12.77 13.37
C THR A 46 -14.53 -12.84 11.84
N THR A 47 -15.69 -12.94 11.19
CA THR A 47 -15.78 -13.13 9.73
C THR A 47 -15.38 -11.89 8.93
N TRP A 48 -15.88 -10.71 9.35
CA TRP A 48 -15.54 -9.41 8.76
C TRP A 48 -14.04 -9.13 8.83
N SER A 49 -13.43 -9.38 9.99
CA SER A 49 -12.00 -9.16 10.22
C SER A 49 -11.15 -10.04 9.29
N VAL A 50 -11.50 -11.32 9.12
CA VAL A 50 -10.80 -12.24 8.22
C VAL A 50 -10.81 -11.76 6.76
N SER A 51 -11.95 -11.25 6.26
CA SER A 51 -12.01 -10.66 4.91
C SER A 51 -11.02 -9.52 4.74
N VAL A 52 -11.03 -8.57 5.68
CA VAL A 52 -10.17 -7.38 5.60
C VAL A 52 -8.70 -7.75 5.72
N ASP A 53 -8.35 -8.67 6.60
CA ASP A 53 -6.97 -9.14 6.75
C ASP A 53 -6.47 -9.81 5.46
N ARG A 54 -7.29 -10.64 4.82
CA ARG A 54 -6.97 -11.25 3.53
C ARG A 54 -6.75 -10.23 2.42
N MET A 55 -7.57 -9.18 2.35
CA MET A 55 -7.35 -8.09 1.39
C MET A 55 -6.05 -7.35 1.65
N ARG A 56 -5.68 -7.12 2.92
CA ARG A 56 -4.37 -6.55 3.28
C ARG A 56 -3.23 -7.44 2.80
N MET A 57 -3.32 -8.75 2.98
CA MET A 57 -2.32 -9.70 2.48
C MET A 57 -2.19 -9.64 0.96
N ILE A 58 -3.32 -9.65 0.22
CA ILE A 58 -3.32 -9.54 -1.25
C ILE A 58 -2.68 -8.22 -1.70
N ALA A 59 -3.02 -7.09 -1.06
CA ALA A 59 -2.46 -5.79 -1.38
C ALA A 59 -0.95 -5.76 -1.13
N ARG A 60 -0.49 -6.29 0.01
CA ARG A 60 0.95 -6.42 0.34
C ARG A 60 1.67 -7.29 -0.67
N ILE A 61 1.14 -8.46 -1.01
CA ILE A 61 1.74 -9.37 -2.01
C ILE A 61 1.82 -8.71 -3.38
N THR A 62 0.75 -8.05 -3.82
CA THR A 62 0.73 -7.36 -5.11
C THR A 62 1.77 -6.24 -5.15
N ASN A 63 1.87 -5.45 -4.07
CA ASN A 63 2.89 -4.42 -3.96
C ASN A 63 4.31 -5.02 -3.87
N GLY A 64 4.48 -6.17 -3.22
CA GLY A 64 5.75 -6.91 -3.19
C GLY A 64 6.19 -7.34 -4.59
N ILE A 65 5.29 -7.88 -5.40
CA ILE A 65 5.55 -8.23 -6.81
C ILE A 65 5.93 -6.99 -7.62
N TYR A 66 5.19 -5.89 -7.43
CA TYR A 66 5.49 -4.62 -8.07
C TYR A 66 6.90 -4.10 -7.69
N LEU A 67 7.24 -4.06 -6.40
CA LEU A 67 8.56 -3.63 -5.94
C LEU A 67 9.65 -4.55 -6.48
N GLN A 68 9.47 -5.86 -6.39
CA GLN A 68 10.45 -6.82 -6.87
C GLN A 68 10.77 -6.58 -8.35
N ARG A 69 9.74 -6.44 -9.20
CA ARG A 69 9.93 -6.18 -10.62
C ARG A 69 10.56 -4.81 -10.85
N GLY A 70 10.01 -3.77 -10.24
CA GLY A 70 10.47 -2.40 -10.46
C GLY A 70 11.91 -2.15 -10.00
N LEU A 71 12.36 -2.85 -8.95
CA LEU A 71 13.75 -2.81 -8.49
C LEU A 71 14.70 -3.60 -9.41
N ILE A 72 14.27 -4.76 -9.92
CA ILE A 72 15.05 -5.55 -10.87
C ILE A 72 15.19 -4.82 -12.21
N ASP A 73 14.11 -4.22 -12.71
CA ASP A 73 14.10 -3.47 -13.96
C ASP A 73 14.72 -2.06 -13.80
N GLY A 74 14.87 -1.59 -12.56
CA GLY A 74 15.41 -0.26 -12.25
C GLY A 74 14.46 0.88 -12.62
N THR A 75 13.15 0.63 -12.62
CA THR A 75 12.10 1.62 -12.96
C THR A 75 11.62 2.40 -11.75
N ILE A 76 11.89 1.92 -10.53
CA ILE A 76 11.52 2.60 -9.28
C ILE A 76 12.68 3.52 -8.82
N PRO A 77 12.44 4.82 -8.59
CA PRO A 77 13.42 5.70 -7.99
C PRO A 77 13.77 5.25 -6.56
N VAL A 78 15.04 4.93 -6.32
CA VAL A 78 15.50 4.32 -5.06
C VAL A 78 15.24 5.24 -3.86
N ASP A 79 15.50 6.53 -4.01
CA ASP A 79 15.33 7.50 -2.91
C ASP A 79 13.86 7.69 -2.54
N GLU A 80 12.98 7.86 -3.54
CA GLU A 80 11.53 7.97 -3.34
C GLU A 80 10.98 6.75 -2.61
N LEU A 81 11.43 5.54 -3.00
CA LEU A 81 11.02 4.31 -2.31
C LEU A 81 11.51 4.24 -0.85
N ILE A 82 12.76 4.62 -0.58
CA ILE A 82 13.29 4.64 0.79
C ILE A 82 12.53 5.66 1.65
N GLU A 83 12.24 6.84 1.10
CA GLU A 83 11.49 7.90 1.77
C GLU A 83 10.09 7.43 2.15
N GLU A 84 9.38 6.80 1.21
CA GLU A 84 8.06 6.22 1.45
C GLU A 84 8.09 5.11 2.52
N LEU A 85 9.01 4.14 2.42
CA LEU A 85 9.04 2.98 3.32
C LEU A 85 9.52 3.33 4.74
N LEU A 86 10.38 4.34 4.91
CA LEU A 86 10.79 4.83 6.24
C LEU A 86 9.86 5.91 6.80
N GLY A 87 9.06 6.57 5.95
CA GLY A 87 8.27 7.73 6.36
C GLY A 87 9.12 8.96 6.69
N ILE A 88 10.24 9.16 5.99
CA ILE A 88 11.16 10.30 6.18
C ILE A 88 10.95 11.35 5.08
N GLN A 89 11.31 12.61 5.38
CA GLN A 89 11.07 13.74 4.47
C GLN A 89 11.98 13.74 3.24
N SER A 90 13.27 13.45 3.43
CA SER A 90 14.24 13.46 2.33
C SER A 90 15.52 12.71 2.71
N VAL A 91 15.85 11.66 1.95
CA VAL A 91 17.13 10.95 2.09
C VAL A 91 18.28 11.87 1.68
N ASP A 92 18.11 12.67 0.64
CA ASP A 92 19.13 13.61 0.17
C ASP A 92 19.51 14.64 1.25
N GLN A 93 18.52 15.28 1.88
CA GLN A 93 18.80 16.21 2.98
C GLN A 93 19.48 15.51 4.15
N MET A 94 19.01 14.31 4.52
CA MET A 94 19.63 13.52 5.59
C MET A 94 21.12 13.26 5.31
N LEU A 95 21.49 12.90 4.08
CA LEU A 95 22.88 12.59 3.73
C LEU A 95 23.79 13.81 3.64
N LYS A 96 23.22 15.02 3.44
CA LYS A 96 23.96 16.29 3.38
C LYS A 96 24.29 16.89 4.75
N VAL A 97 23.66 16.43 5.84
CA VAL A 97 23.98 16.89 7.20
C VAL A 97 25.41 16.50 7.58
N ASP A 98 26.27 17.49 7.88
CA ASP A 98 27.63 17.26 8.37
C ASP A 98 27.61 17.01 9.88
N THR A 99 27.50 15.73 10.24
CA THR A 99 27.48 15.28 11.64
C THR A 99 28.76 15.59 12.41
N ARG A 100 29.87 15.94 11.74
CA ARG A 100 31.10 16.42 12.44
C ARG A 100 30.89 17.82 12.99
N LYS A 101 30.20 18.69 12.24
CA LYS A 101 29.85 20.04 12.72
C LYS A 101 28.86 19.97 13.88
N VAL A 102 27.82 19.15 13.74
CA VAL A 102 26.84 18.90 14.81
C VAL A 102 27.53 18.37 16.08
N ARG A 103 28.44 17.41 15.94
CA ARG A 103 29.21 16.89 17.08
C ARG A 103 30.01 17.98 17.78
N LYS A 104 30.71 18.85 17.01
CA LYS A 104 31.45 20.00 17.56
C LYS A 104 30.56 21.01 18.29
N VAL A 105 29.27 21.09 17.97
CA VAL A 105 28.31 21.92 18.70
C VAL A 105 28.10 21.34 20.09
N PHE A 106 27.81 20.04 20.19
CA PHE A 106 27.64 19.37 21.49
C PHE A 106 28.93 19.29 22.31
N GLU A 107 30.09 19.09 21.68
CA GLU A 107 31.39 19.15 22.38
C GLU A 107 31.60 20.54 23.03
N ARG A 108 31.27 21.64 22.33
CA ARG A 108 31.37 23.01 22.88
C ARG A 108 30.36 23.31 23.99
N LEU A 109 29.17 22.70 23.95
CA LEU A 109 28.18 22.75 25.04
C LEU A 109 28.70 22.06 26.31
N ASN A 110 29.59 21.08 26.17
CA ASN A 110 30.24 20.44 27.31
C ASN A 110 31.23 21.38 28.02
N ASP A 111 31.94 22.18 27.23
CA ASP A 111 33.13 22.92 27.69
C ASP A 111 32.81 24.37 28.08
N THR A 112 31.68 24.93 27.63
CA THR A 112 31.30 26.33 27.90
C THR A 112 29.80 26.46 28.13
N ASN A 113 29.38 27.20 29.18
CA ASN A 113 28.00 27.66 29.41
C ASN A 113 27.54 28.68 28.34
N SER A 114 27.88 28.49 27.07
CA SER A 114 27.74 29.51 26.04
C SER A 114 26.40 29.46 25.32
N SER A 115 25.79 30.64 25.18
CA SER A 115 24.41 30.88 24.72
C SER A 115 24.23 30.91 23.19
N SER A 116 25.26 30.59 22.38
CA SER A 116 25.24 30.80 20.92
C SER A 116 24.99 29.55 20.06
N LEU A 117 24.73 28.39 20.67
CA LEU A 117 24.83 27.07 20.02
C LEU A 117 23.54 26.59 19.30
N GLY A 118 22.38 27.17 19.61
CA GLY A 118 21.08 26.82 18.98
C GLY A 118 20.90 27.27 17.52
N ARG A 119 21.92 27.86 16.88
CA ARG A 119 21.83 28.41 15.52
C ARG A 119 22.72 27.70 14.47
N ASP A 120 23.38 26.59 14.83
CA ASP A 120 24.11 25.82 13.82
C ASP A 120 23.15 25.19 12.80
N LEU A 121 23.34 25.51 11.52
CA LEU A 121 22.46 25.08 10.44
C LEU A 121 22.34 23.56 10.35
N HIS A 122 23.44 22.82 10.53
CA HIS A 122 23.40 21.35 10.44
C HIS A 122 22.68 20.73 11.64
N LEU A 123 22.85 21.30 12.84
CA LEU A 123 22.08 20.90 14.01
C LEU A 123 20.59 21.14 13.79
N MET A 124 20.22 22.33 13.30
CA MET A 124 18.82 22.67 13.03
C MET A 124 18.18 21.75 11.99
N ILE A 125 18.86 21.49 10.87
CA ILE A 125 18.37 20.55 9.85
C ILE A 125 18.22 19.15 10.46
N MET A 126 19.20 18.67 11.25
CA MET A 126 19.11 17.36 11.89
C MET A 126 17.92 17.27 12.86
N ILE A 127 17.72 18.30 13.69
CA ILE A 127 16.57 18.39 14.60
C ILE A 127 15.27 18.35 13.79
N THR A 128 15.15 19.17 12.75
CA THR A 128 13.97 19.18 11.86
C THR A 128 13.68 17.80 11.29
N LEU A 129 14.68 17.12 10.73
CA LEU A 129 14.51 15.79 10.12
C LEU A 129 14.11 14.70 11.13
N LEU A 130 14.53 14.81 12.39
CA LEU A 130 14.23 13.84 13.46
C LEU A 130 12.94 14.10 14.22
N THR A 131 12.49 15.36 14.26
CA THR A 131 11.40 15.78 15.15
C THR A 131 10.13 16.15 14.38
N GLN A 132 10.23 16.68 13.16
CA GLN A 132 9.07 17.16 12.43
C GLN A 132 8.46 16.04 11.58
N LYS A 133 7.15 15.82 11.78
CA LYS A 133 6.35 15.08 10.80
C LYS A 133 6.27 15.91 9.51
N PRO A 134 6.32 15.29 8.32
CA PRO A 134 6.14 16.01 7.06
C PRO A 134 4.87 16.87 7.11
N THR A 135 4.96 18.16 6.79
CA THR A 135 3.82 19.10 6.77
C THR A 135 2.76 18.69 5.75
N VAL A 136 3.18 17.97 4.72
CA VAL A 136 2.31 17.23 3.81
C VAL A 136 2.84 15.79 3.80
N PRO A 137 2.04 14.79 4.23
CA PRO A 137 2.43 13.40 4.07
C PRO A 137 2.71 13.14 2.59
N PRO A 138 3.88 12.60 2.23
CA PRO A 138 4.12 12.17 0.85
C PRO A 138 3.00 11.22 0.47
N THR A 139 2.32 11.46 -0.65
CA THR A 139 1.37 10.48 -1.19
C THR A 139 2.19 9.31 -1.72
N PRO A 140 2.15 8.13 -1.09
CA PRO A 140 2.98 7.01 -1.50
C PRO A 140 2.61 6.62 -2.93
N ARG A 141 3.60 6.48 -3.79
CA ARG A 141 3.45 6.01 -5.17
C ARG A 141 3.84 4.56 -5.31
N HIS A 142 4.88 4.13 -4.60
CA HIS A 142 5.46 2.81 -4.76
C HIS A 142 5.02 1.82 -3.68
N SER A 143 4.50 2.32 -2.56
CA SER A 143 4.20 1.56 -1.34
C SER A 143 2.71 1.60 -0.94
N LEU A 144 1.80 1.73 -1.90
CA LEU A 144 0.35 1.80 -1.65
C LEU A 144 -0.23 0.55 -0.96
N GLY A 145 0.37 -0.62 -1.14
CA GLY A 145 0.04 -1.84 -0.39
C GLY A 145 0.73 -1.93 0.98
N PHE A 146 1.59 -0.97 1.33
CA PHE A 146 2.39 -0.91 2.57
C PHE A 146 2.09 0.37 3.36
N PRO A 147 0.85 0.58 3.83
CA PRO A 147 0.49 1.79 4.58
C PRO A 147 1.31 1.98 5.88
N ASN A 148 1.94 0.93 6.41
CA ASN A 148 2.86 0.99 7.56
C ASN A 148 4.34 0.95 7.14
N GLY A 149 4.64 1.28 5.89
CA GLY A 149 5.99 1.34 5.33
C GLY A 149 6.72 0.01 5.41
N TYR A 150 7.98 0.03 5.85
CA TYR A 150 8.83 -1.16 5.95
C TYR A 150 8.27 -2.27 6.83
N ARG A 151 7.35 -1.96 7.77
CA ARG A 151 6.75 -2.98 8.64
C ARG A 151 5.89 -3.94 7.82
N ASP A 152 5.10 -3.42 6.89
CA ASP A 152 4.32 -4.27 5.99
C ASP A 152 5.23 -5.03 5.00
N LEU A 153 6.39 -4.48 4.65
CA LEU A 153 7.41 -5.20 3.87
C LEU A 153 7.98 -6.42 4.62
N LEU A 154 8.12 -6.33 5.94
CA LEU A 154 8.50 -7.46 6.79
C LEU A 154 7.34 -8.47 6.90
N THR A 155 6.11 -7.99 7.10
CA THR A 155 4.91 -8.84 7.14
C THR A 155 4.66 -9.59 5.84
N LEU A 156 5.08 -9.06 4.69
CA LEU A 156 4.96 -9.74 3.39
C LEU A 156 5.51 -11.17 3.41
N GLN A 157 6.58 -11.44 4.15
CA GLN A 157 7.16 -12.78 4.26
C GLN A 157 6.30 -13.75 5.05
N GLU A 158 5.55 -13.25 6.02
CA GLU A 158 4.57 -14.02 6.77
C GLU A 158 3.36 -14.30 5.88
N ASP A 159 2.90 -13.30 5.12
CA ASP A 159 1.77 -13.44 4.19
C ASP A 159 2.00 -14.49 3.12
N VAL A 160 3.17 -14.51 2.48
CA VAL A 160 3.47 -15.50 1.41
C VAL A 160 3.58 -16.94 1.95
N LYS A 161 3.77 -17.10 3.26
CA LYS A 161 3.81 -18.39 3.96
C LYS A 161 2.45 -18.80 4.50
N ASP A 162 1.47 -17.89 4.52
CA ASP A 162 0.15 -18.17 5.02
C ASP A 162 -0.53 -19.31 4.23
N PRO A 163 -1.16 -20.30 4.91
CA PRO A 163 -1.78 -21.44 4.26
C PRO A 163 -2.84 -21.07 3.22
N TRP A 164 -3.63 -20.02 3.47
CA TRP A 164 -4.66 -19.57 2.53
C TRP A 164 -4.04 -18.90 1.30
N ILE A 165 -2.95 -18.13 1.46
CA ILE A 165 -2.18 -17.62 0.31
C ILE A 165 -1.55 -18.76 -0.48
N GLN A 166 -0.99 -19.77 0.18
CA GLN A 166 -0.42 -20.95 -0.48
C GLN A 166 -1.49 -21.71 -1.29
N GLU A 167 -2.74 -21.78 -0.80
CA GLU A 167 -3.86 -22.38 -1.50
C GLU A 167 -4.25 -21.60 -2.77
N ILE A 168 -4.29 -20.26 -2.67
CA ILE A 168 -4.64 -19.37 -3.79
C ILE A 168 -3.54 -19.34 -4.85
N VAL A 169 -2.31 -19.09 -4.40
CA VAL A 169 -1.16 -18.93 -5.28
C VAL A 169 -0.62 -20.29 -5.72
N ARG A 170 -1.03 -21.41 -5.12
CA ARG A 170 -0.65 -22.78 -5.55
C ARG A 170 0.85 -22.98 -5.77
N THR A 171 1.71 -22.19 -5.13
CA THR A 171 3.16 -22.29 -5.24
C THR A 171 3.85 -21.89 -3.95
N ARG A 172 4.97 -22.56 -3.66
CA ARG A 172 5.90 -22.20 -2.59
C ARG A 172 6.99 -21.25 -3.05
N SER A 173 7.15 -21.07 -4.36
CA SER A 173 8.25 -20.29 -4.93
C SER A 173 8.11 -18.77 -4.74
N LEU A 174 6.92 -18.29 -4.38
CA LEU A 174 6.70 -16.87 -4.12
C LEU A 174 7.54 -16.37 -2.94
N SER A 175 7.76 -17.19 -1.91
CA SER A 175 8.62 -16.79 -0.78
C SER A 175 10.08 -16.57 -1.22
N TYR A 176 10.60 -17.41 -2.12
CA TYR A 176 11.96 -17.24 -2.66
C TYR A 176 12.10 -15.96 -3.48
N SER A 177 11.07 -15.61 -4.26
CA SER A 177 11.10 -14.37 -5.04
C SER A 177 11.13 -13.14 -4.13
N MET A 178 10.42 -13.18 -3.00
CA MET A 178 10.34 -12.04 -2.07
C MET A 178 11.53 -11.92 -1.10
N ALA A 179 12.45 -12.89 -1.05
CA ALA A 179 13.53 -12.93 -0.05
C ALA A 179 14.39 -11.65 -0.02
N LYS A 180 14.73 -11.08 -1.19
CA LYS A 180 15.49 -9.81 -1.25
C LYS A 180 14.73 -8.64 -0.63
N LEU A 181 13.40 -8.62 -0.73
CA LEU A 181 12.59 -7.57 -0.10
C LEU A 181 12.58 -7.69 1.43
N GLU A 182 12.74 -8.89 1.98
CA GLU A 182 12.93 -9.11 3.42
C GLU A 182 14.22 -8.47 3.91
N GLU A 183 15.32 -8.68 3.18
CA GLU A 183 16.61 -8.05 3.48
C GLU A 183 16.50 -6.52 3.47
N LEU A 184 15.76 -5.95 2.51
CA LEU A 184 15.46 -4.51 2.50
C LEU A 184 14.66 -4.09 3.74
N GLY A 185 13.60 -4.83 4.08
CA GLY A 185 12.78 -4.57 5.26
C GLY A 185 13.59 -4.58 6.56
N MET A 186 14.54 -5.51 6.67
CA MET A 186 15.45 -5.62 7.82
C MET A 186 16.43 -4.44 7.88
N ALA A 187 16.99 -4.02 6.75
CA ALA A 187 17.85 -2.84 6.67
C ALA A 187 17.10 -1.55 7.04
N LEU A 188 15.87 -1.40 6.53
CA LEU A 188 14.98 -0.28 6.84
C LEU A 188 14.61 -0.24 8.32
N ARG A 189 14.30 -1.39 8.94
CA ARG A 189 14.04 -1.49 10.38
C ARG A 189 15.24 -1.02 11.20
N ASN A 190 16.45 -1.44 10.83
CA ASN A 190 17.67 -1.04 11.51
C ASN A 190 17.90 0.48 11.40
N ILE A 191 17.69 1.06 10.22
CA ILE A 191 17.77 2.51 10.01
C ILE A 191 16.72 3.23 10.86
N SER A 192 15.47 2.76 10.85
CA SER A 192 14.39 3.32 11.65
C SER A 192 14.74 3.34 13.14
N GLY A 193 15.30 2.25 13.69
CA GLY A 193 15.72 2.20 15.08
C GLY A 193 16.90 3.15 15.40
N MET A 194 17.77 3.44 14.43
CA MET A 194 18.83 4.44 14.60
C MET A 194 18.29 5.88 14.57
N LEU A 195 17.15 6.11 13.93
CA LEU A 195 16.51 7.43 13.83
C LEU A 195 15.45 7.66 14.91
N GLU A 196 15.13 6.63 15.69
CA GLU A 196 14.14 6.73 16.75
C GLU A 196 14.65 7.68 17.85
N VAL A 197 13.79 8.66 18.17
CA VAL A 197 14.01 9.66 19.22
C VAL A 197 12.78 9.65 20.11
N THR A 198 12.97 9.47 21.42
CA THR A 198 11.84 9.41 22.37
C THR A 198 11.14 10.76 22.47
N ARG A 199 9.94 10.78 23.07
CA ARG A 199 9.19 12.02 23.25
C ARG A 199 10.00 13.05 24.04
N GLU A 200 10.60 12.61 25.14
CA GLU A 200 11.42 13.44 26.02
C GLU A 200 12.64 13.98 25.27
N GLU A 201 13.30 13.13 24.48
CA GLU A 201 14.42 13.54 23.64
C GLU A 201 14.00 14.56 22.57
N LYS A 202 12.80 14.42 21.97
CA LYS A 202 12.26 15.40 21.01
C LYS A 202 11.98 16.74 21.66
N GLU A 203 11.40 16.75 22.85
CA GLU A 203 11.15 17.98 23.64
C GLU A 203 12.47 18.66 24.01
N MET A 204 13.51 17.89 24.35
CA MET A 204 14.84 18.43 24.60
C MET A 204 15.50 18.99 23.32
N LEU A 205 15.38 18.28 22.19
CA LEU A 205 15.89 18.75 20.90
C LEU A 205 15.18 20.03 20.43
N SER A 206 13.86 20.14 20.62
CA SER A 206 13.11 21.35 20.26
C SER A 206 13.46 22.53 21.17
N ALA A 207 13.71 22.29 22.47
CA ALA A 207 14.19 23.32 23.39
C ALA A 207 15.56 23.89 22.98
N LEU A 208 16.48 23.05 22.47
CA LEU A 208 17.78 23.49 21.93
C LEU A 208 17.65 24.47 20.76
N ALA A 209 16.59 24.33 19.96
CA ALA A 209 16.30 25.24 18.85
C ALA A 209 15.69 26.59 19.30
N GLY A 210 15.02 26.64 20.46
CA GLY A 210 14.27 27.81 20.94
C GLY A 210 14.99 28.68 21.97
N ASN A 211 15.63 28.09 23.00
CA ASN A 211 16.41 28.85 23.98
C ASN A 211 17.32 27.91 24.84
N PRO A 212 18.66 27.97 24.76
CA PRO A 212 19.57 26.96 25.32
C PRO A 212 19.75 26.96 26.86
N LEU A 213 19.08 27.83 27.61
CA LEU A 213 19.58 28.32 28.90
C LEU A 213 19.49 27.38 30.11
N PHE A 214 18.92 26.16 30.03
CA PHE A 214 18.60 25.42 31.27
C PHE A 214 18.88 23.91 31.35
N TRP A 215 19.80 23.34 30.58
CA TRP A 215 20.08 21.89 30.70
C TRP A 215 21.57 21.54 30.51
N LEU A 216 22.24 21.13 31.59
CA LEU A 216 23.67 20.76 31.67
C LEU A 216 23.91 19.24 31.65
N SER A 217 25.08 18.84 31.14
CA SER A 217 25.70 17.50 30.95
C SER A 217 24.88 16.42 30.24
N ASN A 218 23.64 16.17 30.67
CA ASN A 218 22.80 15.09 30.14
C ASN A 218 22.35 15.40 28.69
N THR A 219 22.06 16.66 28.39
CA THR A 219 21.79 17.16 27.03
C THR A 219 22.94 16.95 26.06
N THR A 220 24.16 17.18 26.53
CA THR A 220 25.36 17.02 25.72
C THR A 220 25.60 15.54 25.39
N GLN A 221 25.53 14.67 26.38
CA GLN A 221 25.66 13.22 26.17
C GLN A 221 24.57 12.69 25.25
N LEU A 222 23.32 13.15 25.45
CA LEU A 222 22.19 12.83 24.59
C LEU A 222 22.42 13.31 23.16
N GLY A 223 22.79 14.57 22.97
CA GLY A 223 23.07 15.16 21.66
C GLY A 223 24.18 14.44 20.91
N LEU A 224 25.26 14.06 21.61
CA LEU A 224 26.33 13.23 21.06
C LEU A 224 25.85 11.83 20.69
N ARG A 225 24.97 11.22 21.49
CA ARG A 225 24.33 9.93 21.19
C ARG A 225 23.45 10.01 19.94
N ILE A 226 22.55 10.98 19.87
CA ILE A 226 21.66 11.21 18.73
C ILE A 226 22.49 11.49 17.47
N THR A 227 23.50 12.36 17.56
CA THR A 227 24.40 12.66 16.43
C THR A 227 25.13 11.41 15.94
N ARG A 228 25.56 10.52 16.85
CA ARG A 228 26.20 9.25 16.50
C ARG A 228 25.21 8.32 15.80
N ASN A 229 24.00 8.17 16.34
CA ASN A 229 22.97 7.32 15.76
C ASN A 229 22.54 7.83 14.38
N PHE A 230 22.36 9.13 14.23
CA PHE A 230 22.07 9.78 12.94
C PHE A 230 23.18 9.52 11.91
N ARG A 231 24.45 9.64 12.31
CA ARG A 231 25.59 9.29 11.44
C ARG A 231 25.58 7.81 11.04
N ASN A 232 25.25 6.92 11.96
CA ASN A 232 25.13 5.49 11.67
C ASN A 232 23.99 5.24 10.68
N ALA A 233 22.85 5.92 10.85
CA ALA A 233 21.73 5.88 9.92
C ALA A 233 22.13 6.41 8.52
N GLN A 234 22.90 7.51 8.42
CA GLN A 234 23.43 7.99 7.13
C GLN A 234 24.28 6.92 6.43
N ASN A 235 25.14 6.22 7.17
CA ASN A 235 25.97 5.15 6.61
C ASN A 235 25.12 3.95 6.17
N ALA A 236 24.14 3.55 6.99
CA ALA A 236 23.22 2.49 6.66
C ALA A 236 22.32 2.83 5.46
N LEU A 237 21.89 4.09 5.31
CA LEU A 237 21.16 4.59 4.13
C LEU A 237 22.01 4.50 2.85
N ARG A 238 23.30 4.87 2.91
CA ARG A 238 24.21 4.70 1.77
C ARG A 238 24.39 3.23 1.40
N ALA A 239 24.54 2.36 2.40
CA ALA A 239 24.62 0.91 2.18
C ALA A 239 23.31 0.37 1.56
N LEU A 240 22.16 0.78 2.08
CA LEU A 240 20.85 0.39 1.55
C LEU A 240 20.66 0.83 0.10
N ARG A 241 21.02 2.06 -0.26
CA ARG A 241 21.03 2.52 -1.66
C ARG A 241 21.84 1.58 -2.55
N ASN A 242 23.03 1.20 -2.12
CA ASN A 242 23.87 0.28 -2.87
C ASN A 242 23.25 -1.12 -2.99
N THR A 243 22.65 -1.63 -1.91
CA THR A 243 21.91 -2.90 -1.92
C THR A 243 20.77 -2.86 -2.93
N ILE A 244 19.94 -1.82 -2.93
CA ILE A 244 18.83 -1.68 -3.88
C ILE A 244 19.37 -1.55 -5.32
N CYS A 245 20.42 -0.77 -5.54
CA CYS A 245 21.07 -0.67 -6.86
C CYS A 245 21.61 -2.02 -7.34
N SER A 246 22.11 -2.88 -6.44
CA SER A 246 22.58 -4.23 -6.77
C SER A 246 21.46 -5.19 -7.14
N MET A 247 20.19 -4.86 -6.81
CA MET A 247 19.04 -5.65 -7.26
C MET A 247 18.77 -5.48 -8.75
N LYS A 248 19.26 -4.40 -9.37
CA LYS A 248 19.08 -4.16 -10.80
C LYS A 248 19.68 -5.30 -11.61
N HIS A 249 18.91 -5.85 -12.55
CA HIS A 249 19.27 -7.01 -13.37
C HIS A 249 19.48 -8.32 -12.58
N SER A 250 19.17 -8.37 -11.29
CA SER A 250 19.36 -9.57 -10.47
C SER A 250 18.20 -10.57 -10.63
N ARG A 251 18.08 -11.11 -11.84
CA ARG A 251 17.01 -12.02 -12.25
C ARG A 251 17.20 -13.44 -11.69
N SER A 252 16.09 -14.09 -11.38
CA SER A 252 15.97 -15.51 -11.08
C SER A 252 14.80 -16.11 -11.88
N LEU A 253 14.69 -17.43 -11.90
CA LEU A 253 13.54 -18.12 -12.53
C LEU A 253 12.21 -17.63 -11.95
N GLU A 254 12.18 -17.39 -10.64
CA GLU A 254 10.99 -16.88 -9.94
C GLU A 254 10.69 -15.44 -10.32
N SER A 255 11.70 -14.55 -10.39
CA SER A 255 11.46 -13.16 -10.81
C SER A 255 11.05 -13.06 -12.28
N ASP A 256 11.62 -13.90 -13.14
CA ASP A 256 11.26 -13.95 -14.56
C ASP A 256 9.82 -14.41 -14.73
N ALA A 257 9.36 -15.35 -13.91
CA ALA A 257 7.97 -15.80 -13.93
C ALA A 257 6.98 -14.69 -13.52
N LEU A 258 7.38 -13.72 -12.69
CA LEU A 258 6.56 -12.55 -12.32
C LEU A 258 6.44 -11.52 -13.45
N THR A 259 7.31 -11.57 -14.48
CA THR A 259 7.23 -10.64 -15.62
C THR A 259 5.95 -10.80 -16.46
N HIS A 260 5.30 -11.96 -16.36
CA HIS A 260 4.03 -12.26 -17.01
C HIS A 260 2.83 -11.51 -16.40
N LEU A 261 2.96 -10.91 -15.22
CA LEU A 261 1.94 -10.02 -14.68
C LEU A 261 1.91 -8.73 -15.51
N LEU A 262 0.78 -8.48 -16.18
CA LEU A 262 0.55 -7.22 -16.89
C LEU A 262 0.46 -6.09 -15.88
N ASP A 263 1.18 -4.99 -16.11
CA ASP A 263 1.10 -3.74 -15.34
C ASP A 263 1.01 -3.90 -13.79
N PRO A 264 2.06 -4.44 -13.14
CA PRO A 264 2.06 -4.64 -11.70
C PRO A 264 1.95 -3.33 -10.90
N PHE A 265 2.38 -2.20 -11.48
CA PHE A 265 2.19 -0.89 -10.87
C PHE A 265 0.71 -0.59 -10.67
N ARG A 266 -0.11 -0.70 -11.72
CA ARG A 266 -1.54 -0.42 -11.62
C ARG A 266 -2.27 -1.39 -10.71
N HIS A 267 -1.90 -2.66 -10.70
CA HIS A 267 -2.47 -3.62 -9.74
C HIS A 267 -2.15 -3.24 -8.30
N SER A 268 -0.90 -2.87 -8.02
CA SER A 268 -0.47 -2.41 -6.71
C SER A 268 -1.20 -1.13 -6.29
N GLU A 269 -1.38 -0.19 -7.22
CA GLU A 269 -2.08 1.07 -6.98
C GLU A 269 -3.55 0.86 -6.66
N VAL A 270 -4.27 0.13 -7.52
CA VAL A 270 -5.71 -0.12 -7.35
C VAL A 270 -5.98 -0.94 -6.08
N LEU A 271 -5.29 -2.05 -5.89
CA LEU A 271 -5.52 -2.92 -4.73
C LEU A 271 -5.05 -2.27 -3.43
N GLY A 272 -3.92 -1.53 -3.46
CA GLY A 272 -3.43 -0.77 -2.32
C GLY A 272 -4.43 0.27 -1.85
N LEU A 273 -4.88 1.15 -2.76
CA LEU A 273 -5.85 2.20 -2.43
C LEU A 273 -7.20 1.65 -1.99
N ALA A 274 -7.75 0.67 -2.72
CA ALA A 274 -9.03 0.07 -2.38
C ALA A 274 -8.98 -0.62 -1.00
N THR A 275 -7.90 -1.34 -0.72
CA THR A 275 -7.70 -2.01 0.57
C THR A 275 -7.53 -1.00 1.70
N GLN A 276 -6.80 0.10 1.49
CA GLN A 276 -6.72 1.18 2.46
C GLN A 276 -8.09 1.75 2.79
N GLY A 277 -8.93 2.02 1.78
CA GLY A 277 -10.29 2.49 2.00
C GLY A 277 -11.14 1.52 2.83
N VAL A 278 -11.07 0.23 2.51
CA VAL A 278 -11.77 -0.82 3.27
C VAL A 278 -11.24 -0.94 4.71
N VAL A 279 -9.94 -0.83 4.92
CA VAL A 279 -9.33 -0.80 6.27
C VAL A 279 -9.78 0.44 7.04
N SER A 280 -9.82 1.62 6.41
CA SER A 280 -10.37 2.84 7.03
C SER A 280 -11.83 2.66 7.42
N MET A 281 -12.65 2.05 6.56
CA MET A 281 -14.06 1.73 6.87
C MET A 281 -14.16 0.77 8.07
N LYS A 282 -13.32 -0.28 8.12
CA LYS A 282 -13.23 -1.19 9.28
C LYS A 282 -12.88 -0.43 10.56
N GLN A 283 -11.82 0.36 10.53
CA GLN A 283 -11.35 1.10 11.69
C GLN A 283 -12.39 2.12 12.18
N ALA A 284 -13.11 2.78 11.27
CA ALA A 284 -14.19 3.69 11.61
C ALA A 284 -15.33 2.96 12.35
N LEU A 285 -15.72 1.75 11.89
CA LEU A 285 -16.68 0.88 12.58
C LEU A 285 -16.18 0.44 13.96
N ASP A 286 -14.93 -0.01 14.07
CA ASP A 286 -14.31 -0.43 15.33
C ASP A 286 -14.22 0.72 16.35
N ARG A 287 -14.25 1.98 15.87
CA ARG A 287 -14.23 3.22 16.68
C ARG A 287 -15.58 3.92 16.81
N LYS A 288 -16.68 3.27 16.42
CA LYS A 288 -18.04 3.87 16.41
C LYS A 288 -18.40 4.60 17.69
N SER A 289 -18.26 3.96 18.86
CA SER A 289 -18.58 4.58 20.14
C SER A 289 -17.68 5.78 20.45
N ARG A 290 -16.37 5.68 20.17
CA ARG A 290 -15.40 6.77 20.37
C ARG A 290 -15.76 8.00 19.54
N PHE A 291 -16.15 7.80 18.28
CA PHE A 291 -16.48 8.89 17.36
C PHE A 291 -17.86 9.46 17.59
N GLN A 292 -18.86 8.66 17.94
CA GLN A 292 -20.17 9.19 18.37
C GLN A 292 -20.08 9.96 19.70
N GLY A 293 -19.07 9.68 20.51
CA GLY A 293 -18.75 10.43 21.72
C GLY A 293 -18.44 11.91 21.50
N VAL A 294 -18.23 12.37 20.26
CA VAL A 294 -18.01 13.80 19.97
C VAL A 294 -19.29 14.63 20.00
N ILE A 295 -20.46 13.99 19.82
CA ILE A 295 -21.75 14.68 19.64
C ILE A 295 -22.05 15.69 20.77
N PRO A 296 -21.85 15.37 22.06
CA PRO A 296 -22.09 16.33 23.16
C PRO A 296 -21.21 17.58 23.10
N TYR A 297 -20.03 17.49 22.48
CA TYR A 297 -19.08 18.61 22.39
C TYR A 297 -19.37 19.54 21.20
N LEU A 298 -20.21 19.14 20.24
CA LEU A 298 -20.51 19.95 19.06
C LEU A 298 -21.26 21.24 19.43
N GLU A 299 -22.15 21.20 20.42
CA GLU A 299 -22.84 22.38 20.94
C GLU A 299 -21.88 23.35 21.66
N ILE A 300 -20.84 22.83 22.31
CA ILE A 300 -19.79 23.65 22.92
C ILE A 300 -19.04 24.41 21.83
N VAL A 301 -18.69 23.74 20.73
CA VAL A 301 -18.06 24.40 19.57
C VAL A 301 -18.97 25.50 19.02
N ARG A 302 -20.26 25.23 18.80
CA ARG A 302 -21.23 26.26 18.35
C ARG A 302 -21.25 27.49 19.25
N ALA A 303 -21.28 27.27 20.57
CA ALA A 303 -21.30 28.36 21.54
C ALA A 303 -19.99 29.17 21.57
N GLN A 304 -18.83 28.52 21.37
CA GLN A 304 -17.54 29.20 21.35
C GLN A 304 -17.30 29.98 20.05
N ILE A 305 -17.77 29.49 18.90
CA ILE A 305 -17.69 30.20 17.61
C ILE A 305 -18.24 31.63 17.73
N LEU A 306 -19.39 31.80 18.38
CA LEU A 306 -20.07 33.10 18.54
C LEU A 306 -19.26 34.14 19.33
N ASN A 307 -18.34 33.69 20.18
CA ASN A 307 -17.54 34.55 21.05
C ASN A 307 -16.08 34.66 20.58
N SER A 308 -15.72 33.97 19.50
CA SER A 308 -14.34 33.89 18.99
C SER A 308 -14.02 35.04 18.05
N SER A 309 -12.73 35.38 17.93
CA SER A 309 -12.23 36.40 16.99
C SER A 309 -11.54 35.80 15.76
N LEU A 310 -11.77 34.51 15.53
CA LEU A 310 -11.04 33.72 14.55
C LEU A 310 -11.32 34.18 13.10
N PRO A 311 -10.36 33.96 12.18
CA PRO A 311 -10.55 34.24 10.76
C PRO A 311 -11.74 33.49 10.16
N PRO A 312 -12.40 34.04 9.11
CA PRO A 312 -13.58 33.41 8.49
C PRO A 312 -13.36 31.98 8.00
N LYS A 313 -12.13 31.64 7.59
CA LYS A 313 -11.76 30.29 7.18
C LYS A 313 -11.88 29.30 8.35
N ASP A 314 -11.38 29.69 9.52
CA ASP A 314 -11.41 28.86 10.72
C ASP A 314 -12.83 28.71 11.26
N LEU A 315 -13.62 29.80 11.23
CA LEU A 315 -15.03 29.75 11.58
C LEU A 315 -15.78 28.75 10.68
N SER A 316 -15.57 28.80 9.36
CA SER A 316 -16.21 27.86 8.43
C SER A 316 -15.82 26.40 8.68
N ASN A 317 -14.55 26.14 9.04
CA ASN A 317 -14.10 24.80 9.43
C ASN A 317 -14.78 24.31 10.71
N LEU A 318 -14.90 25.18 11.72
CA LEU A 318 -15.52 24.87 13.01
C LEU A 318 -17.04 24.70 12.90
N GLU A 319 -17.70 25.49 12.04
CA GLU A 319 -19.12 25.31 11.70
C GLU A 319 -19.36 23.94 11.03
N ALA A 320 -18.51 23.55 10.08
CA ALA A 320 -18.60 22.24 9.46
C ALA A 320 -18.39 21.08 10.46
N LEU A 321 -17.54 21.28 11.47
CA LEU A 321 -17.39 20.34 12.59
C LEU A 321 -18.63 20.32 13.49
N ALA A 322 -19.19 21.48 13.84
CA ALA A 322 -20.39 21.58 14.65
C ALA A 322 -21.60 20.86 14.00
N ASP A 323 -21.64 20.81 12.67
CA ASP A 323 -22.67 20.12 11.90
C ASP A 323 -22.35 18.63 11.62
N LEU A 324 -21.31 18.07 12.24
CA LEU A 324 -20.82 16.71 11.98
C LEU A 324 -21.83 15.60 12.32
N GLN A 325 -22.79 15.84 13.22
CA GLN A 325 -23.70 14.81 13.72
C GLN A 325 -24.41 14.06 12.58
N THR A 326 -25.09 14.77 11.67
CA THR A 326 -25.87 14.14 10.60
C THR A 326 -24.98 13.38 9.60
N PRO A 327 -23.88 13.96 9.07
CA PRO A 327 -22.92 13.21 8.25
C PRO A 327 -22.35 11.96 8.95
N LEU A 328 -22.03 12.06 10.24
CA LEU A 328 -21.47 10.95 11.03
C LEU A 328 -22.47 9.81 11.18
N GLU A 329 -23.72 10.11 11.52
CA GLU A 329 -24.79 9.12 11.61
C GLU A 329 -25.08 8.45 10.25
N ALA A 330 -25.11 9.23 9.17
CA ALA A 330 -25.32 8.72 7.81
C ALA A 330 -24.18 7.78 7.37
N MET A 331 -22.93 8.16 7.63
CA MET A 331 -21.75 7.32 7.39
C MET A 331 -21.87 5.99 8.13
N TYR A 332 -22.21 6.01 9.42
CA TYR A 332 -22.33 4.77 10.19
C TYR A 332 -23.45 3.84 9.70
N ARG A 333 -24.61 4.39 9.33
CA ARG A 333 -25.69 3.58 8.72
C ARG A 333 -25.22 2.90 7.43
N SER A 334 -24.47 3.61 6.60
CA SER A 334 -23.89 3.09 5.36
C SER A 334 -22.84 2.00 5.62
N LEU A 335 -21.93 2.24 6.57
CA LEU A 335 -20.91 1.28 7.00
C LEU A 335 -21.52 -0.02 7.56
N GLU A 336 -22.56 0.08 8.38
CA GLU A 336 -23.24 -1.09 8.95
C GLU A 336 -23.97 -1.89 7.86
N THR A 337 -24.62 -1.20 6.92
CA THR A 337 -25.25 -1.85 5.75
C THR A 337 -24.21 -2.61 4.94
N TRP A 338 -23.05 -2.00 4.70
CA TRP A 338 -21.96 -2.66 3.99
C TRP A 338 -21.40 -3.86 4.77
N ARG A 339 -21.11 -3.71 6.07
CA ARG A 339 -20.66 -4.80 6.95
C ARG A 339 -21.62 -5.99 6.88
N ASP A 340 -22.92 -5.73 6.95
CA ASP A 340 -23.96 -6.75 6.95
C ASP A 340 -24.15 -7.40 5.56
N SER A 341 -23.67 -6.76 4.49
CA SER A 341 -23.68 -7.30 3.11
C SER A 341 -22.61 -8.36 2.85
N LEU A 342 -21.66 -8.55 3.77
CA LEU A 342 -20.49 -9.39 3.55
C LEU A 342 -20.80 -10.85 3.81
N THR A 343 -20.74 -11.66 2.77
CA THR A 343 -20.93 -13.11 2.83
C THR A 343 -19.66 -13.85 3.25
N ASP A 344 -19.79 -15.09 3.72
CA ASP A 344 -18.70 -15.89 4.31
C ASP A 344 -17.37 -15.83 3.54
N SER A 345 -16.34 -15.43 4.28
CA SER A 345 -15.05 -14.92 3.81
C SER A 345 -13.99 -15.98 3.58
N ASN A 346 -14.35 -17.27 3.60
CA ASN A 346 -13.41 -18.39 3.52
C ASN A 346 -13.15 -18.87 2.09
N SER A 347 -13.44 -18.05 1.09
CA SER A 347 -13.20 -18.43 -0.29
C SER A 347 -11.70 -18.54 -0.59
N SER A 348 -11.31 -19.65 -1.25
CA SER A 348 -10.02 -19.77 -1.92
C SER A 348 -10.03 -19.23 -3.35
N THR A 349 -11.10 -18.53 -3.74
CA THR A 349 -11.25 -17.86 -5.03
C THR A 349 -11.17 -16.34 -4.84
N LEU A 350 -10.11 -15.72 -5.39
CA LEU A 350 -9.89 -14.28 -5.27
C LEU A 350 -11.07 -13.43 -5.78
N ASN A 351 -11.75 -13.89 -6.84
CA ASN A 351 -12.90 -13.20 -7.43
C ASN A 351 -14.07 -13.01 -6.45
N ASN A 352 -14.18 -13.82 -5.40
CA ASN A 352 -15.24 -13.67 -4.41
C ASN A 352 -15.01 -12.46 -3.48
N TYR A 353 -13.81 -11.85 -3.51
CA TYR A 353 -13.52 -10.60 -2.81
C TYR A 353 -13.84 -9.35 -3.68
N THR A 354 -14.11 -9.51 -4.97
CA THR A 354 -14.46 -8.40 -5.88
C THR A 354 -15.75 -7.70 -5.43
N THR A 355 -16.76 -8.47 -5.06
CA THR A 355 -18.06 -7.96 -4.58
C THR A 355 -17.92 -7.13 -3.31
N LEU A 356 -16.92 -7.41 -2.48
CA LEU A 356 -16.61 -6.61 -1.29
C LEU A 356 -16.20 -5.19 -1.69
N PHE A 357 -15.26 -5.07 -2.62
CA PHE A 357 -14.81 -3.76 -3.13
C PHE A 357 -15.92 -3.01 -3.88
N GLU A 358 -16.75 -3.72 -4.64
CA GLU A 358 -17.91 -3.13 -5.31
C GLU A 358 -18.92 -2.58 -4.31
N ASN A 359 -19.23 -3.32 -3.24
CA ASN A 359 -20.14 -2.86 -2.19
C ASN A 359 -19.51 -1.72 -1.37
N ALA A 360 -18.20 -1.77 -1.12
CA ALA A 360 -17.46 -0.73 -0.40
C ALA A 360 -17.53 0.63 -1.12
N LYS A 361 -17.60 0.64 -2.45
CA LYS A 361 -17.77 1.87 -3.25
C LYS A 361 -19.02 2.67 -2.88
N ASN A 362 -20.06 2.00 -2.41
CA ASN A 362 -21.32 2.62 -2.03
C ASN A 362 -21.32 3.14 -0.59
N VAL A 363 -20.22 2.96 0.15
CA VAL A 363 -20.10 3.47 1.52
C VAL A 363 -19.87 4.98 1.48
N THR A 364 -20.80 5.72 2.11
CA THR A 364 -20.69 7.16 2.26
C THR A 364 -19.63 7.50 3.31
N GLY A 365 -18.62 8.27 2.94
CA GLY A 365 -17.65 8.87 3.87
C GLY A 365 -17.99 10.31 4.23
N ILE A 366 -17.18 10.91 5.10
CA ILE A 366 -17.32 12.31 5.51
C ILE A 366 -16.29 13.15 4.74
N PRO A 367 -16.71 14.05 3.83
CA PRO A 367 -15.81 14.80 2.94
C PRO A 367 -15.19 16.04 3.61
N LEU A 368 -15.00 16.03 4.93
CA LEU A 368 -14.40 17.13 5.67
C LEU A 368 -12.87 17.08 5.65
N ASN A 369 -12.22 18.24 5.73
CA ASN A 369 -10.78 18.34 5.92
C ASN A 369 -10.45 18.36 7.42
N PHE A 370 -10.38 17.19 8.04
CA PHE A 370 -10.08 17.06 9.47
C PHE A 370 -8.70 17.60 9.87
N THR A 371 -7.76 17.77 8.93
CA THR A 371 -6.48 18.43 9.22
C THR A 371 -6.70 19.91 9.48
N GLU A 372 -7.34 20.62 8.55
CA GLU A 372 -7.64 22.05 8.73
C GLU A 372 -8.62 22.30 9.89
N ILE A 373 -9.58 21.41 10.12
CA ILE A 373 -10.48 21.48 11.29
C ILE A 373 -9.71 21.33 12.60
N SER A 374 -8.73 20.42 12.65
CA SER A 374 -7.87 20.27 13.83
C SER A 374 -7.08 21.54 14.08
N ASP A 375 -6.50 22.15 13.02
CA ASP A 375 -5.75 23.41 13.15
C ASP A 375 -6.65 24.55 13.65
N SER A 376 -7.90 24.64 13.16
CA SER A 376 -8.87 25.64 13.62
C SER A 376 -9.34 25.37 15.06
N LEU A 377 -9.48 24.11 15.48
CA LEU A 377 -9.75 23.75 16.88
C LEU A 377 -8.58 24.14 17.80
N ASP A 378 -7.34 23.91 17.37
CA ASP A 378 -6.14 24.32 18.10
C ASP A 378 -6.14 25.85 18.34
N GLN A 379 -6.57 26.66 17.37
CA GLN A 379 -6.72 28.11 17.54
C GLN A 379 -7.86 28.46 18.53
N LEU A 380 -9.01 27.79 18.42
CA LEU A 380 -10.15 28.01 19.32
C LEU A 380 -9.80 27.67 20.79
N ILE A 381 -9.03 26.59 21.00
CA ILE A 381 -8.52 26.19 22.32
C ILE A 381 -7.63 27.28 22.92
N GLN A 382 -6.82 27.95 22.10
CA GLN A 382 -5.92 29.03 22.52
C GLN A 382 -6.70 30.30 22.93
N GLU A 383 -7.78 30.67 22.22
CA GLU A 383 -8.65 31.79 22.59
C GLU A 383 -9.54 31.48 23.82
N THR A 384 -9.83 30.20 24.08
CA THR A 384 -10.73 29.79 25.16
C THR A 384 -10.10 30.04 26.53
N SER A 385 -10.68 30.97 27.30
CA SER A 385 -10.20 31.31 28.65
C SER A 385 -10.72 30.38 29.76
N ASN A 386 -11.87 29.72 29.55
CA ASN A 386 -12.46 28.82 30.54
C ASN A 386 -11.75 27.46 30.51
N GLU A 387 -11.12 27.06 31.61
CA GLU A 387 -10.30 25.85 31.66
C GLU A 387 -11.11 24.56 31.45
N THR A 388 -12.33 24.48 31.98
CA THR A 388 -13.20 23.31 31.77
C THR A 388 -13.56 23.15 30.28
N ILE A 389 -13.96 24.24 29.63
CA ILE A 389 -14.29 24.23 28.19
C ILE A 389 -13.05 23.90 27.37
N ARG A 390 -11.90 24.46 27.75
CA ARG A 390 -10.62 24.21 27.09
C ARG A 390 -10.25 22.73 27.13
N GLU A 391 -10.38 22.05 28.27
CA GLU A 391 -10.13 20.60 28.36
C GLU A 391 -11.12 19.79 27.51
N GLN A 392 -12.41 20.16 27.50
CA GLN A 392 -13.40 19.52 26.63
C GLN A 392 -13.08 19.67 25.14
N LEU A 393 -12.59 20.84 24.73
CA LEU A 393 -12.15 21.07 23.35
C LEU A 393 -10.88 20.28 23.01
N LYS A 394 -9.93 20.12 23.95
CA LYS A 394 -8.75 19.24 23.76
C LYS A 394 -9.16 17.77 23.60
N ASP A 395 -10.13 17.30 24.37
CA ASP A 395 -10.67 15.95 24.23
C ASP A 395 -11.31 15.74 22.85
N LEU A 396 -12.12 16.70 22.40
CA LEU A 396 -12.70 16.71 21.05
C LEU A 396 -11.61 16.70 19.98
N GLU A 397 -10.60 17.54 20.13
CA GLU A 397 -9.49 17.65 19.20
C GLU A 397 -8.71 16.34 19.07
N ALA A 398 -8.45 15.64 20.18
CA ALA A 398 -7.85 14.32 20.15
C ALA A 398 -8.68 13.32 19.32
N VAL A 399 -10.01 13.36 19.40
CA VAL A 399 -10.88 12.51 18.57
C VAL A 399 -10.86 12.94 17.11
N VAL A 400 -10.89 14.24 16.82
CA VAL A 400 -10.78 14.77 15.44
C VAL A 400 -9.45 14.38 14.79
N LYS A 401 -8.34 14.43 15.54
CA LYS A 401 -7.03 13.93 15.11
C LYS A 401 -7.06 12.42 14.81
N GLU A 402 -7.77 11.63 15.61
CA GLU A 402 -7.99 10.20 15.35
C GLU A 402 -8.85 9.97 14.08
N MET A 403 -9.93 10.74 13.88
CA MET A 403 -10.75 10.69 12.65
C MET A 403 -9.93 11.03 11.40
N ASN A 404 -9.07 12.05 11.48
CA ASN A 404 -8.14 12.42 10.41
C ASN A 404 -7.19 11.26 10.09
N SER A 405 -6.62 10.63 11.11
CA SER A 405 -5.69 9.50 10.96
C SER A 405 -6.33 8.27 10.31
N ILE A 406 -7.62 8.01 10.57
CA ILE A 406 -8.34 6.90 9.93
C ILE A 406 -8.72 7.25 8.49
N GLY A 407 -8.97 8.53 8.20
CA GLY A 407 -9.33 9.00 6.87
C GLY A 407 -10.79 8.69 6.54
N LEU A 408 -11.73 9.39 7.17
CA LEU A 408 -13.17 9.17 6.99
C LEU A 408 -13.73 9.59 5.62
N ASN A 409 -12.94 10.25 4.79
CA ASN A 409 -13.33 10.54 3.41
C ASN A 409 -13.05 9.34 2.49
N PHE A 410 -13.92 8.34 2.56
CA PHE A 410 -13.75 7.09 1.80
C PHE A 410 -13.74 7.28 0.28
N SER A 411 -14.32 8.38 -0.22
CA SER A 411 -14.31 8.70 -1.66
C SER A 411 -12.89 8.91 -2.21
N LYS A 412 -11.91 9.28 -1.37
CA LYS A 412 -10.49 9.38 -1.76
C LYS A 412 -9.94 8.05 -2.28
N TYR A 413 -10.44 6.94 -1.75
CA TYR A 413 -10.04 5.58 -2.15
C TYR A 413 -10.86 5.03 -3.33
N SER A 414 -11.93 5.72 -3.72
CA SER A 414 -12.85 5.33 -4.80
C SER A 414 -12.35 5.76 -6.20
N LYS A 415 -11.39 6.70 -6.28
CA LYS A 415 -10.94 7.33 -7.54
C LYS A 415 -10.22 6.39 -8.51
N MET A 416 -9.74 5.23 -8.08
CA MET A 416 -9.15 4.24 -8.98
C MET A 416 -10.08 3.04 -9.13
N GLY A 417 -11.20 3.27 -9.81
CA GLY A 417 -12.24 2.27 -10.00
C GLY A 417 -11.73 1.01 -10.68
N LEU A 418 -12.32 -0.12 -10.27
CA LEU A 418 -12.43 -1.41 -10.99
C LEU A 418 -12.70 -1.30 -12.51
N CYS A 419 -13.05 -0.10 -13.02
CA CYS A 419 -13.14 0.23 -14.44
C CYS A 419 -11.93 -0.17 -15.29
N TYR A 420 -10.71 -0.23 -14.73
CA TYR A 420 -9.54 -0.67 -15.48
C TYR A 420 -9.34 -2.19 -15.50
N LEU A 421 -9.74 -2.91 -14.45
CA LEU A 421 -9.80 -4.38 -14.46
C LEU A 421 -10.74 -4.86 -15.59
N TRP A 422 -11.83 -4.12 -15.85
CA TRP A 422 -12.72 -4.36 -16.99
C TRP A 422 -12.18 -3.94 -18.36
N ARG A 423 -11.32 -2.92 -18.46
CA ARG A 423 -10.68 -2.55 -19.74
C ARG A 423 -9.58 -3.53 -20.14
N ALA A 424 -8.78 -3.99 -19.17
CA ALA A 424 -7.75 -5.00 -19.40
C ALA A 424 -8.34 -6.33 -19.90
N ASP A 425 -9.47 -6.78 -19.33
CA ASP A 425 -10.22 -7.97 -19.81
C ASP A 425 -10.69 -7.80 -21.27
N LYS A 426 -11.06 -6.58 -21.68
CA LYS A 426 -11.49 -6.28 -23.05
C LYS A 426 -10.34 -6.30 -24.06
N GLU A 427 -9.15 -5.83 -23.67
CA GLU A 427 -7.94 -5.87 -24.51
C GLU A 427 -7.36 -7.29 -24.62
N ILE A 428 -7.32 -8.05 -23.51
CA ILE A 428 -6.90 -9.46 -23.49
C ILE A 428 -7.80 -10.31 -24.40
N LYS A 429 -9.13 -10.11 -24.34
CA LYS A 429 -10.09 -10.80 -25.23
C LYS A 429 -9.87 -10.45 -26.71
N MET A 430 -9.54 -9.20 -27.03
CA MET A 430 -9.25 -8.79 -28.42
C MET A 430 -7.95 -9.42 -28.95
N ASP A 431 -6.90 -9.50 -28.13
CA ASP A 431 -5.62 -10.07 -28.56
C ASP A 431 -5.65 -11.60 -28.64
N GLU A 432 -6.38 -12.27 -27.74
CA GLU A 432 -6.69 -13.70 -27.89
C GLU A 432 -7.48 -13.98 -29.18
N GLU A 433 -8.47 -13.15 -29.52
CA GLU A 433 -9.22 -13.28 -30.77
C GLU A 433 -8.34 -13.07 -32.00
N LYS A 434 -7.42 -12.09 -31.98
CA LYS A 434 -6.46 -11.88 -33.06
C LYS A 434 -5.51 -13.08 -33.22
N LEU A 435 -5.03 -13.65 -32.12
CA LEU A 435 -4.20 -14.86 -32.11
C LEU A 435 -4.95 -16.09 -32.63
N LYS A 436 -6.20 -16.30 -32.19
CA LYS A 436 -7.09 -17.36 -32.69
C LYS A 436 -7.37 -17.20 -34.20
N LYS A 437 -7.61 -15.96 -34.68
CA LYS A 437 -7.79 -15.65 -36.11
C LYS A 437 -6.51 -15.87 -36.92
N LYS A 438 -5.33 -15.53 -36.39
CA LYS A 438 -4.02 -15.75 -37.03
C LYS A 438 -3.71 -17.24 -37.17
N ASN A 439 -3.94 -18.04 -36.12
CA ASN A 439 -3.76 -19.49 -36.16
C ASN A 439 -4.75 -20.17 -37.11
N LYS A 440 -6.02 -19.73 -37.16
CA LYS A 440 -7.01 -20.27 -38.10
C LYS A 440 -6.65 -19.96 -39.56
N LYS A 441 -6.05 -18.80 -39.84
CA LYS A 441 -5.49 -18.46 -41.17
C LYS A 441 -4.28 -19.31 -41.55
N SER A 442 -3.41 -19.63 -40.58
CA SER A 442 -2.26 -20.51 -40.80
C SER A 442 -2.67 -21.96 -41.09
N ILE A 443 -3.71 -22.46 -40.40
CA ILE A 443 -4.25 -23.80 -40.61
C ILE A 443 -4.98 -23.89 -41.97
N ASN A 444 -5.78 -22.87 -42.32
CA ASN A 444 -6.47 -22.83 -43.62
C ASN A 444 -5.53 -22.53 -44.81
N GLY A 445 -4.35 -21.95 -44.56
CA GLY A 445 -3.29 -21.78 -45.56
C GLY A 445 -2.53 -23.06 -45.85
N ALA A 446 -2.34 -23.92 -44.84
CA ALA A 446 -1.72 -25.24 -45.01
C ALA A 446 -2.65 -26.23 -45.73
N SER A 447 -3.95 -26.20 -45.45
CA SER A 447 -4.95 -27.09 -46.09
C SER A 447 -5.26 -26.75 -47.55
N ARG A 448 -4.68 -25.69 -48.13
CA ARG A 448 -4.83 -25.34 -49.56
C ARG A 448 -3.66 -25.76 -50.45
N SER A 449 -2.69 -26.51 -49.91
CA SER A 449 -1.52 -27.00 -50.69
C SER A 449 -1.43 -28.52 -50.86
N SER A 450 -2.46 -29.28 -50.46
CA SER A 450 -2.47 -30.74 -50.57
C SER A 450 -3.74 -31.26 -51.24
N SER A 451 -3.95 -30.89 -52.50
CA SER A 451 -4.90 -31.59 -53.38
C SER A 451 -4.62 -31.26 -54.84
N GLU A 452 -3.58 -31.86 -55.42
CA GLU A 452 -3.51 -32.08 -56.86
C GLU A 452 -2.73 -33.37 -57.11
N VAL A 453 -3.45 -34.49 -57.21
CA VAL A 453 -2.91 -35.78 -57.67
C VAL A 453 -3.88 -36.36 -58.70
N SER A 454 -3.43 -36.38 -59.96
CA SER A 454 -3.57 -37.44 -61.00
C SER A 454 -4.21 -37.01 -62.34
N PRO A 455 -3.99 -37.73 -63.48
CA PRO A 455 -3.14 -38.92 -63.69
C PRO A 455 -2.24 -38.92 -64.96
N LEU A 456 -1.28 -39.86 -64.95
CA LEU A 456 -0.70 -40.66 -66.04
C LEU A 456 -1.07 -40.35 -67.50
N THR A 457 -0.04 -40.12 -68.33
CA THR A 457 0.06 -40.71 -69.68
C THR A 457 1.52 -41.07 -70.00
N ALA A 458 1.67 -42.22 -70.66
CA ALA A 458 2.93 -42.86 -71.03
C ALA A 458 3.60 -42.20 -72.25
N GLY A 459 4.94 -42.24 -72.28
CA GLY A 459 5.73 -41.83 -73.44
C GLY A 459 7.20 -42.20 -73.27
N VAL A 460 7.59 -43.29 -73.92
CA VAL A 460 8.93 -43.86 -74.02
C VAL A 460 9.91 -42.88 -74.70
N SER A 461 11.15 -42.76 -74.18
CA SER A 461 12.37 -42.66 -75.00
C SER A 461 13.66 -42.68 -74.16
N SER A 462 14.53 -43.60 -74.56
CA SER A 462 15.95 -43.84 -74.25
C SER A 462 16.88 -42.65 -73.94
N GLY A 463 17.93 -42.92 -73.16
CA GLY A 463 19.18 -42.16 -73.24
C GLY A 463 20.12 -42.29 -72.04
N SER A 464 21.17 -43.10 -72.20
CA SER A 464 22.27 -43.35 -71.25
C SER A 464 23.05 -42.11 -70.79
N LYS A 465 23.55 -42.08 -69.55
CA LYS A 465 24.98 -42.22 -69.21
C LYS A 465 25.29 -41.89 -67.75
N THR A 466 26.01 -42.82 -67.13
CA THR A 466 26.96 -42.69 -66.04
C THR A 466 27.88 -41.46 -66.14
N THR A 467 28.16 -40.78 -65.02
CA THR A 467 29.54 -40.61 -64.49
C THR A 467 29.58 -39.89 -63.13
N THR A 468 30.52 -40.37 -62.33
CA THR A 468 30.99 -40.05 -60.98
C THR A 468 31.79 -38.74 -60.89
N SER A 469 31.92 -38.21 -59.66
CA SER A 469 33.04 -37.37 -59.13
C SER A 469 33.16 -35.94 -59.71
N SER A 470 33.65 -34.88 -59.05
CA SER A 470 34.17 -34.60 -57.70
C SER A 470 34.50 -33.09 -57.65
N SER A 471 34.40 -32.50 -56.44
CA SER A 471 35.33 -31.49 -55.87
C SER A 471 35.42 -30.04 -56.40
N LYS A 472 35.70 -29.18 -55.40
CA LYS A 472 36.33 -27.83 -55.37
C LYS A 472 35.36 -26.64 -55.48
N THR A 473 35.05 -25.96 -54.36
CA THR A 473 35.80 -24.85 -53.70
C THR A 473 36.09 -23.66 -54.62
N GLY A 474 35.42 -22.56 -54.28
CA GLY A 474 35.71 -21.17 -54.60
C GLY A 474 34.91 -20.33 -53.62
#